data_AF-B6QAT1-F1
#
_entry.id   AF-B6QAT1-F1
#
_cell.length_a   1.000
_cell.length_b   1.000
_cell.length_c   1.000
_cell.angle_alpha   90.00
_cell.angle_beta   90.00
_cell.angle_gamma   90.00
#
_symmetry.space_group_name_H-M   'P 1'
#
loop_
_entity.id
_entity.type
_entity.pdbx_description
1 polymer ?
#
loop_
_entity_poly.entity_id
_entity_poly.type
_entity_poly.pdbx_seq_one_letter_code
_entity_poly.pdbx_strand_id
1 'polypeptide(L)'
;MASKPGRRTSLRLDLSHGAPLESPPGIAALFLIRFDIKKGYVISWQESIPGIDLEGAVEYKSLPSGLHNVSEDLIYFVHDEYAGICAFVNQPAAEAERNALMLAVGVLVPLSFGRLGKSWRHAAGLKKLAKQCANNISDTQALEEYWDKYHVRDNELRLEDTPPDSPAVLRTSLKADHPLRSRSSLSDAAGLETTKPFLAPYHPALSLPDFLENFGPLIFPLYRASLLRKRILIVTEAPVQISCDYVYALALLSSLPQSLSAFFDQDGTPPLRPRPIFNVGIHDIPFLSTNSDTSSSWIACTTDNVLATKTDLFDILVTMPTIYSPHNPQKTFPKIEIVHRVDAQPKATKLVTLKATQRDGRRFVLLRDGLRRLSSAETEQDQKPNDNIDDAASTFSSSSIIEPLSWPRLAYTSFLWWASAGEKRAGLSEDEEEQDEQDTSLLPNTHQGGLAHPGLQSYEIDQPREIALIAYFRRLTTLIFTTLADAVARQDAIDATDEFTATGEYHDDPDGDAESFSADRDTNPLLPATTDIHGKEEDLPHVSITSSDISEMGLDMWSATDRVFIEELLQIWWGRRADINGTRIRCCGIPIL
;
A
#
# COMPACT_ATOMS: atom_id res chain seq x y z
N MET A 1 19.21 -35.69 11.87
CA MET A 1 17.82 -35.39 12.27
C MET A 1 17.18 -34.57 11.15
N ALA A 2 16.14 -35.10 10.50
CA ALA A 2 15.59 -34.55 9.26
C ALA A 2 14.83 -33.25 9.49
N SER A 3 15.10 -32.25 8.64
CA SER A 3 14.40 -30.97 8.57
C SER A 3 12.95 -31.17 8.14
N LYS A 4 12.01 -30.55 8.87
CA LYS A 4 10.59 -30.52 8.50
C LYS A 4 10.42 -29.57 7.30
N PRO A 5 9.62 -29.94 6.28
CA PRO A 5 9.36 -29.04 5.15
C PRO A 5 8.50 -27.86 5.60
N GLY A 6 8.90 -26.65 5.18
CA GLY A 6 8.19 -25.39 5.43
C GLY A 6 6.75 -25.44 4.93
N ARG A 7 5.82 -25.10 5.82
CA ARG A 7 4.38 -25.01 5.54
C ARG A 7 4.13 -23.79 4.66
N ARG A 8 3.73 -24.01 3.39
CA ARG A 8 3.29 -22.94 2.49
C ARG A 8 2.09 -22.20 3.10
N THR A 9 2.25 -20.92 3.37
CA THR A 9 1.18 -20.00 3.81
C THR A 9 0.32 -19.60 2.61
N SER A 10 -0.93 -20.03 2.57
CA SER A 10 -1.88 -19.65 1.52
C SER A 10 -2.45 -18.26 1.75
N LEU A 11 -2.54 -17.47 0.67
CA LEU A 11 -3.16 -16.15 0.63
C LEU A 11 -4.69 -16.31 0.74
N ARG A 12 -5.27 -16.32 1.94
CA ARG A 12 -6.73 -16.19 2.09
C ARG A 12 -7.11 -14.74 2.33
N LEU A 13 -7.35 -13.98 1.27
CA LEU A 13 -8.34 -12.90 1.35
C LEU A 13 -9.69 -13.51 1.74
N ASP A 14 -10.69 -12.68 2.06
CA ASP A 14 -12.08 -13.10 2.29
C ASP A 14 -12.71 -13.60 0.96
N LEU A 15 -12.14 -14.68 0.43
CA LEU A 15 -12.50 -15.35 -0.80
C LEU A 15 -13.65 -16.26 -0.44
N SER A 16 -14.87 -15.87 -0.82
CA SER A 16 -16.06 -16.67 -0.59
C SER A 16 -15.95 -17.98 -1.36
N HIS A 17 -15.56 -19.05 -0.67
CA HIS A 17 -15.64 -20.41 -1.19
C HIS A 17 -17.06 -20.91 -0.94
N GLY A 18 -18.00 -20.59 -1.83
CA GLY A 18 -19.28 -21.30 -1.97
C GLY A 18 -20.11 -21.61 -0.71
N ALA A 19 -19.91 -20.92 0.41
CA ALA A 19 -20.75 -20.99 1.60
C ALA A 19 -21.82 -19.89 1.51
N PRO A 20 -23.05 -20.11 2.03
CA PRO A 20 -24.11 -19.09 1.98
C PRO A 20 -23.56 -17.79 2.55
N LEU A 21 -23.77 -16.67 1.83
CA LEU A 21 -23.34 -15.32 2.22
C LEU A 21 -23.16 -15.24 3.73
N GLU A 22 -21.91 -15.33 4.20
CA GLU A 22 -21.62 -15.17 5.61
C GLU A 22 -22.28 -13.85 6.02
N SER A 23 -23.02 -13.88 7.12
CA SER A 23 -23.76 -12.72 7.58
C SER A 23 -22.82 -11.50 7.68
N PRO A 24 -23.32 -10.29 7.37
CA PRO A 24 -22.61 -9.06 7.69
C PRO A 24 -22.14 -9.05 9.16
N PRO A 25 -21.03 -8.34 9.45
CA PRO A 25 -20.55 -8.18 10.82
C PRO A 25 -21.60 -7.50 11.71
N GLY A 26 -21.44 -7.63 13.02
CA GLY A 26 -22.32 -6.93 13.96
C GLY A 26 -22.13 -5.41 13.87
N ILE A 27 -23.23 -4.64 13.91
CA ILE A 27 -23.21 -3.18 13.89
C ILE A 27 -23.31 -2.60 15.30
N ALA A 28 -22.48 -1.63 15.60
CA ALA A 28 -22.47 -0.92 16.88
C ALA A 28 -23.40 0.31 16.87
N ALA A 29 -23.67 0.87 15.68
CA ALA A 29 -24.68 1.90 15.48
C ALA A 29 -25.30 1.79 14.08
N LEU A 30 -26.56 2.24 13.95
CA LEU A 30 -27.26 2.49 12.70
C LEU A 30 -27.88 3.89 12.79
N PHE A 31 -27.76 4.69 11.74
CA PHE A 31 -28.27 6.06 11.73
C PHE A 31 -28.79 6.47 10.36
N LEU A 32 -29.74 7.40 10.36
CA LEU A 32 -30.28 8.08 9.20
C LEU A 32 -30.01 9.58 9.37
N ILE A 33 -29.25 10.14 8.43
CA ILE A 33 -28.92 11.56 8.37
C ILE A 33 -29.65 12.18 7.18
N ARG A 34 -30.17 13.38 7.37
CA ARG A 34 -30.80 14.17 6.32
C ARG A 34 -30.26 15.59 6.30
N PHE A 35 -30.32 16.23 5.15
CA PHE A 35 -30.08 17.66 5.04
C PHE A 35 -31.36 18.45 5.33
N ASP A 36 -31.33 19.29 6.36
CA ASP A 36 -32.37 20.26 6.70
C ASP A 36 -31.93 21.67 6.26
N ILE A 37 -32.81 22.40 5.57
CA ILE A 37 -32.49 23.72 5.00
C ILE A 37 -32.12 24.76 6.07
N LYS A 38 -32.66 24.63 7.28
CA LYS A 38 -32.42 25.59 8.38
C LYS A 38 -31.32 25.13 9.32
N LYS A 39 -31.25 23.83 9.60
CA LYS A 39 -30.34 23.26 10.59
C LYS A 39 -29.05 22.69 10.00
N GLY A 40 -28.98 22.50 8.67
CA GLY A 40 -27.89 21.79 8.02
C GLY A 40 -28.07 20.28 8.16
N TYR A 41 -26.98 19.55 8.36
CA TYR A 41 -27.05 18.10 8.54
C TYR A 41 -27.65 17.73 9.90
N VAL A 42 -28.65 16.86 9.92
CA VAL A 42 -29.33 16.41 11.14
C VAL A 42 -29.52 14.90 11.12
N ILE A 43 -29.32 14.27 12.27
CA ILE A 43 -29.73 12.89 12.51
C ILE A 43 -31.25 12.85 12.69
N SER A 44 -31.96 12.16 11.81
CA SER A 44 -33.42 11.99 11.91
C SER A 44 -33.83 10.72 12.65
N TRP A 45 -32.94 9.71 12.68
CA TRP A 45 -33.14 8.47 13.42
C TRP A 45 -31.78 7.86 13.73
N GLN A 46 -31.61 7.24 14.90
CA GLN A 46 -30.41 6.51 15.27
C GLN A 46 -30.70 5.44 16.32
N GLU A 47 -29.93 4.36 16.28
CA GLU A 47 -29.80 3.35 17.32
C GLU A 47 -28.32 3.02 17.50
N SER A 48 -27.88 2.84 18.74
CA SER A 48 -26.48 2.56 19.06
C SER A 48 -26.31 1.78 20.36
N ILE A 49 -25.21 1.05 20.48
CA ILE A 49 -24.81 0.46 21.75
C ILE A 49 -24.38 1.56 22.74
N PRO A 50 -24.46 1.32 24.07
CA PRO A 50 -24.07 2.31 25.06
C PRO A 50 -22.60 2.76 24.90
N GLY A 51 -22.37 4.08 24.97
CA GLY A 51 -21.02 4.66 24.98
C GLY A 51 -20.51 5.15 23.62
N ILE A 52 -21.32 5.11 22.56
CA ILE A 52 -20.99 5.70 21.26
C ILE A 52 -21.65 7.07 21.15
N ASP A 53 -20.84 8.10 20.92
CA ASP A 53 -21.34 9.42 20.57
C ASP A 53 -21.42 9.57 19.05
N LEU A 54 -22.62 9.86 18.56
CA LEU A 54 -22.89 10.07 17.14
C LEU A 54 -23.04 11.56 16.81
N GLU A 55 -23.47 12.39 17.78
CA GLU A 55 -23.89 13.76 17.51
C GLU A 55 -22.69 14.67 17.19
N GLY A 56 -22.81 15.47 16.13
CA GLY A 56 -21.80 16.45 15.76
C GLY A 56 -20.55 15.86 15.11
N ALA A 57 -20.56 14.58 14.74
CA ALA A 57 -19.45 13.89 14.10
C ALA A 57 -19.89 13.10 12.86
N VAL A 58 -20.80 12.13 13.01
CA VAL A 58 -21.15 11.21 11.91
C VAL A 58 -21.95 11.88 10.81
N GLU A 59 -22.64 13.00 11.10
CA GLU A 59 -23.41 13.76 10.12
C GLU A 59 -22.51 14.35 9.04
N TYR A 60 -21.38 14.93 9.45
CA TYR A 60 -20.43 15.58 8.57
C TYR A 60 -19.58 14.57 7.78
N LYS A 61 -19.28 13.41 8.39
CA LYS A 61 -18.56 12.31 7.73
C LYS A 61 -19.41 11.60 6.67
N SER A 62 -20.72 11.51 6.89
CA SER A 62 -21.65 10.80 6.02
C SER A 62 -22.17 11.64 4.86
N LEU A 63 -22.06 12.96 4.93
CA LEU A 63 -22.49 13.90 3.89
C LEU A 63 -21.34 14.83 3.46
N PRO A 64 -20.26 14.31 2.86
CA PRO A 64 -19.17 15.14 2.33
C PRO A 64 -19.64 16.20 1.31
N SER A 65 -18.79 17.20 1.12
CA SER A 65 -19.04 18.27 0.16
C SER A 65 -19.14 17.72 -1.28
N GLY A 66 -19.96 18.38 -2.11
CA GLY A 66 -20.14 18.00 -3.52
C GLY A 66 -21.18 16.92 -3.80
N LEU A 67 -21.72 16.24 -2.78
CA LEU A 67 -22.74 15.18 -2.96
C LEU A 67 -24.03 15.63 -3.66
N HIS A 68 -24.33 16.93 -3.65
CA HIS A 68 -25.47 17.49 -4.39
C HIS A 68 -25.38 17.31 -5.92
N ASN A 69 -24.18 17.02 -6.44
CA ASN A 69 -23.94 16.80 -7.87
C ASN A 69 -24.15 15.34 -8.32
N VAL A 70 -24.37 14.42 -7.38
CA VAL A 70 -24.54 12.98 -7.66
C VAL A 70 -25.90 12.49 -7.13
N SER A 71 -26.42 11.43 -7.72
CA SER A 71 -27.70 10.82 -7.32
C SER A 71 -27.55 9.80 -6.20
N GLU A 72 -26.43 9.08 -6.17
CA GLU A 72 -26.10 8.10 -5.15
C GLU A 72 -24.59 8.04 -4.93
N ASP A 73 -24.18 7.67 -3.73
CA ASP A 73 -22.77 7.44 -3.38
C ASP A 73 -22.67 6.43 -2.22
N LEU A 74 -21.48 5.90 -1.99
CA LEU A 74 -21.17 5.03 -0.84
C LEU A 74 -19.91 5.55 -0.17
N ILE A 75 -20.04 6.06 1.05
CA ILE A 75 -18.96 6.74 1.75
C ILE A 75 -18.45 5.84 2.87
N TYR A 76 -17.13 5.71 2.96
CA TYR A 76 -16.44 5.03 4.05
C TYR A 76 -15.70 6.06 4.89
N PHE A 77 -15.70 5.89 6.21
CA PHE A 77 -15.00 6.77 7.14
C PHE A 77 -14.58 6.00 8.40
N VAL A 78 -13.75 6.60 9.24
CA VAL A 78 -13.43 6.09 10.58
C VAL A 78 -14.00 7.03 11.64
N HIS A 79 -14.60 6.45 12.67
CA HIS A 79 -15.11 7.12 13.86
C HIS A 79 -14.63 6.37 15.08
N ASP A 80 -13.65 6.92 15.79
CA ASP A 80 -12.95 6.27 16.90
C ASP A 80 -12.44 4.86 16.53
N GLU A 81 -12.94 3.82 17.21
CA GLU A 81 -12.59 2.41 17.01
C GLU A 81 -13.53 1.70 16.01
N TYR A 82 -14.34 2.46 15.28
CA TYR A 82 -15.36 1.94 14.37
C TYR A 82 -15.10 2.36 12.92
N ALA A 83 -15.35 1.42 12.00
CA ALA A 83 -15.47 1.70 10.59
C ALA A 83 -16.92 2.12 10.28
N GLY A 84 -17.06 3.32 9.70
CA GLY A 84 -18.31 3.81 9.15
C GLY A 84 -18.47 3.44 7.68
N ILE A 85 -19.69 3.06 7.31
CA ILE A 85 -20.13 2.96 5.91
C ILE A 85 -21.52 3.59 5.81
N CYS A 86 -21.74 4.48 4.85
CA CYS A 86 -23.05 5.04 4.59
C CYS A 86 -23.39 5.06 3.10
N ALA A 87 -24.67 4.80 2.80
CA ALA A 87 -25.23 4.89 1.47
C ALA A 87 -26.00 6.21 1.35
N PHE A 88 -25.56 7.05 0.41
CA PHE A 88 -26.17 8.35 0.12
C PHE A 88 -27.16 8.25 -1.04
N VAL A 89 -28.25 9.02 -0.95
CA VAL A 89 -29.25 9.19 -2.01
C VAL A 89 -29.64 10.67 -2.11
N ASN A 90 -29.71 11.15 -3.35
CA ASN A 90 -30.21 12.47 -3.74
C ASN A 90 -31.33 12.30 -4.77
N GLN A 91 -32.55 12.70 -4.42
CA GLN A 91 -33.72 12.60 -5.29
C GLN A 91 -34.47 13.93 -5.39
N PRO A 92 -35.14 14.21 -6.51
CA PRO A 92 -36.03 15.36 -6.60
C PRO A 92 -37.12 15.30 -5.54
N ALA A 93 -37.35 16.41 -4.85
CA ALA A 93 -38.32 16.50 -3.75
C ALA A 93 -39.28 17.68 -3.93
N ALA A 94 -40.16 17.89 -2.95
CA ALA A 94 -41.06 19.03 -2.95
C ALA A 94 -40.28 20.35 -2.81
N GLU A 95 -40.91 21.46 -3.19
CA GLU A 95 -40.33 22.80 -3.11
C GLU A 95 -39.92 23.19 -1.68
N ALA A 96 -40.61 22.63 -0.66
CA ALA A 96 -40.28 22.75 0.76
C ALA A 96 -38.88 22.19 1.12
N GLU A 97 -38.34 21.29 0.29
CA GLU A 97 -37.01 20.68 0.41
C GLU A 97 -36.06 21.20 -0.69
N ARG A 98 -36.30 22.40 -1.24
CA ARG A 98 -35.55 22.99 -2.37
C ARG A 98 -35.51 22.12 -3.62
N ASN A 99 -36.53 21.31 -3.84
CA ASN A 99 -36.61 20.37 -4.95
C ASN A 99 -35.61 19.21 -4.88
N ALA A 100 -34.90 18.98 -3.76
CA ALA A 100 -33.97 17.86 -3.61
C ALA A 100 -33.93 17.31 -2.17
N LEU A 101 -34.25 16.03 -2.02
CA LEU A 101 -34.10 15.27 -0.79
C LEU A 101 -32.73 14.60 -0.78
N MET A 102 -31.89 14.99 0.17
CA MET A 102 -30.56 14.42 0.40
C MET A 102 -30.53 13.70 1.73
N LEU A 103 -30.27 12.39 1.69
CA LEU A 103 -30.20 11.56 2.88
C LEU A 103 -29.08 10.52 2.78
N ALA A 104 -28.60 10.08 3.94
CA ALA A 104 -27.64 8.99 4.06
C ALA A 104 -28.07 8.03 5.17
N VAL A 105 -28.06 6.72 4.89
CA VAL A 105 -28.21 5.67 5.90
C VAL A 105 -26.85 5.02 6.11
N GLY A 106 -26.38 5.00 7.35
CA GLY A 106 -25.06 4.47 7.67
C GLY A 106 -25.01 3.64 8.93
N VAL A 107 -23.95 2.83 9.04
CA VAL A 107 -23.67 1.99 10.21
C VAL A 107 -22.24 2.20 10.68
N LEU A 108 -22.02 1.95 11.96
CA LEU A 108 -20.69 1.79 12.55
C LEU A 108 -20.45 0.31 12.85
N VAL A 109 -19.31 -0.21 12.43
CA VAL A 109 -18.87 -1.60 12.68
C VAL A 109 -17.53 -1.58 13.43
N PRO A 110 -17.36 -2.37 14.51
CA PRO A 110 -16.08 -2.47 15.20
C PRO A 110 -14.92 -2.83 14.26
N LEU A 111 -13.79 -2.12 14.39
CA LEU A 111 -12.59 -2.40 13.59
C LEU A 111 -11.95 -3.78 13.92
N SER A 112 -12.33 -4.40 15.03
CA SER A 112 -11.87 -5.73 15.42
C SER A 112 -12.26 -6.85 14.43
N PHE A 113 -13.31 -6.66 13.63
CA PHE A 113 -13.77 -7.65 12.64
C PHE A 113 -12.89 -7.75 11.38
N GLY A 114 -11.81 -6.95 11.28
CA GLY A 114 -10.84 -7.00 10.18
C GLY A 114 -10.60 -5.63 9.54
N ARG A 115 -10.06 -5.62 8.31
CA ARG A 115 -9.90 -4.37 7.56
C ARG A 115 -11.27 -3.73 7.34
N LEU A 116 -11.43 -2.46 7.74
CA LEU A 116 -12.70 -1.73 7.68
C LEU A 116 -13.85 -2.49 8.39
N GLY A 117 -13.55 -3.37 9.34
CA GLY A 117 -14.54 -4.23 10.00
C GLY A 117 -15.35 -5.15 9.07
N LYS A 118 -14.95 -5.31 7.79
CA LYS A 118 -15.78 -5.92 6.73
C LYS A 118 -17.12 -5.20 6.48
N SER A 119 -17.20 -3.90 6.76
CA SER A 119 -18.43 -3.11 6.69
C SER A 119 -19.07 -3.06 5.29
N TRP A 120 -18.29 -3.27 4.22
CA TRP A 120 -18.79 -3.36 2.83
C TRP A 120 -19.88 -4.42 2.65
N ARG A 121 -19.95 -5.45 3.50
CA ARG A 121 -21.02 -6.45 3.49
C ARG A 121 -22.41 -5.85 3.78
N HIS A 122 -22.47 -4.68 4.41
CA HIS A 122 -23.73 -3.93 4.61
C HIS A 122 -24.13 -3.08 3.40
N ALA A 123 -23.22 -2.80 2.45
CA ALA A 123 -23.43 -1.81 1.38
C ALA A 123 -24.73 -2.06 0.58
N ALA A 124 -25.00 -3.30 0.18
CA ALA A 124 -26.22 -3.67 -0.55
C ALA A 124 -27.49 -3.37 0.26
N GLY A 125 -27.47 -3.72 1.55
CA GLY A 125 -28.58 -3.50 2.47
C GLY A 125 -28.82 -2.01 2.71
N LEU A 126 -27.75 -1.24 2.95
CA LEU A 126 -27.83 0.20 3.18
C LEU A 126 -28.31 0.96 1.94
N LYS A 127 -27.84 0.60 0.74
CA LYS A 127 -28.35 1.17 -0.51
C LYS A 127 -29.85 0.93 -0.68
N LYS A 128 -30.35 -0.24 -0.27
CA LYS A 128 -31.79 -0.54 -0.28
C LYS A 128 -32.53 0.30 0.76
N LEU A 129 -32.04 0.36 2.00
CA LEU A 129 -32.64 1.15 3.07
C LEU A 129 -32.70 2.64 2.72
N ALA A 130 -31.60 3.22 2.22
CA ALA A 130 -31.56 4.62 1.81
C ALA A 130 -32.62 4.93 0.74
N LYS A 131 -32.79 4.05 -0.26
CA LYS A 131 -33.84 4.20 -1.28
C LYS A 131 -35.25 4.06 -0.69
N GLN A 132 -35.46 3.21 0.31
CA GLN A 132 -36.75 3.07 0.99
C GLN A 132 -37.08 4.31 1.83
N CYS A 133 -36.13 4.80 2.63
CA CYS A 133 -36.27 6.02 3.42
C CYS A 133 -36.47 7.27 2.53
N ALA A 134 -35.88 7.29 1.32
CA ALA A 134 -36.11 8.37 0.36
C ALA A 134 -37.57 8.44 -0.10
N ASN A 135 -38.21 7.28 -0.29
CA ASN A 135 -39.61 7.21 -0.71
C ASN A 135 -40.58 7.55 0.43
N ASN A 136 -40.23 7.21 1.68
CA ASN A 136 -41.04 7.53 2.85
C ASN A 136 -40.16 7.77 4.09
N ILE A 137 -39.90 9.04 4.39
CA ILE A 137 -39.01 9.46 5.49
C ILE A 137 -39.57 9.09 6.87
N SER A 138 -40.90 8.98 7.00
CA SER A 138 -41.54 8.69 8.29
C SER A 138 -41.56 7.19 8.63
N ASP A 139 -41.22 6.33 7.67
CA ASP A 139 -41.20 4.88 7.85
C ASP A 139 -39.82 4.42 8.34
N THR A 140 -39.68 4.32 9.66
CA THR A 140 -38.46 3.83 10.31
C THR A 140 -38.47 2.33 10.57
N GLN A 141 -39.56 1.62 10.22
CA GLN A 141 -39.70 0.20 10.53
C GLN A 141 -38.58 -0.63 9.89
N ALA A 142 -38.20 -0.30 8.66
CA ALA A 142 -37.11 -0.99 7.97
C ALA A 142 -35.73 -0.78 8.64
N LEU A 143 -35.52 0.36 9.31
CA LEU A 143 -34.29 0.64 10.08
C LEU A 143 -34.26 -0.16 11.37
N GLU A 144 -35.38 -0.20 12.10
CA GLU A 144 -35.55 -0.99 13.33
C GLU A 144 -35.34 -2.48 13.05
N GLU A 145 -35.97 -3.02 12.00
CA GLU A 145 -35.78 -4.42 11.58
C GLU A 145 -34.33 -4.74 11.22
N TYR A 146 -33.60 -3.79 10.63
CA TYR A 146 -32.20 -3.96 10.28
C TYR A 146 -31.30 -3.95 11.52
N TRP A 147 -31.57 -3.05 12.47
CA TRP A 147 -30.88 -2.98 13.76
C TRP A 147 -31.08 -4.26 14.57
N ASP A 148 -32.33 -4.73 14.73
CA ASP A 148 -32.66 -5.95 15.46
C ASP A 148 -31.93 -7.18 14.91
N LYS A 149 -31.73 -7.21 13.58
CA LYS A 149 -31.07 -8.31 12.88
C LYS A 149 -29.56 -8.33 13.06
N TYR A 150 -28.90 -7.16 13.05
CA TYR A 150 -27.44 -7.08 12.91
C TYR A 150 -26.72 -6.38 14.06
N HIS A 151 -27.40 -5.81 15.06
CA HIS A 151 -26.70 -5.16 16.17
C HIS A 151 -25.76 -6.13 16.90
N VAL A 152 -24.61 -5.63 17.34
CA VAL A 152 -23.68 -6.39 18.16
C VAL A 152 -24.36 -6.77 19.47
N ARG A 153 -24.35 -8.06 19.81
CA ARG A 153 -24.81 -8.55 21.11
C ARG A 153 -23.63 -8.54 22.09
N ASP A 154 -23.87 -8.25 23.36
CA ASP A 154 -22.84 -8.06 24.42
C ASP A 154 -21.73 -9.14 24.48
N ASN A 155 -21.97 -10.35 23.98
CA ASN A 155 -20.99 -11.44 23.94
C ASN A 155 -19.99 -11.37 22.76
N GLU A 156 -20.26 -10.58 21.72
CA GLU A 156 -19.43 -10.49 20.51
C GLU A 156 -18.35 -9.40 20.59
N LEU A 157 -18.49 -8.42 21.50
CA LEU A 157 -17.49 -7.39 21.78
C LEU A 157 -16.20 -7.93 22.41
N ARG A 158 -16.17 -9.22 22.81
CA ARG A 158 -15.08 -9.85 23.57
C ARG A 158 -14.11 -10.70 22.74
N LEU A 159 -14.15 -10.63 21.40
CA LEU A 159 -13.07 -11.21 20.61
C LEU A 159 -11.78 -10.37 20.78
N GLU A 160 -10.99 -10.76 21.78
CA GLU A 160 -9.59 -10.39 22.12
C GLU A 160 -8.93 -9.20 21.39
N ASP A 161 -8.39 -8.26 22.17
CA ASP A 161 -7.54 -7.09 21.86
C ASP A 161 -6.22 -7.40 21.11
N THR A 162 -6.26 -8.19 20.04
CA THR A 162 -5.13 -8.30 19.11
C THR A 162 -5.54 -7.69 17.78
N PRO A 163 -4.80 -6.69 17.25
CA PRO A 163 -4.98 -6.29 15.86
C PRO A 163 -4.89 -7.56 14.99
N PRO A 164 -5.76 -7.78 13.99
CA PRO A 164 -5.75 -9.02 13.23
C PRO A 164 -4.42 -9.17 12.48
N ASP A 165 -3.46 -9.91 13.06
CA ASP A 165 -2.05 -10.00 12.66
C ASP A 165 -1.77 -10.71 11.34
N SER A 166 -2.79 -11.11 10.58
CA SER A 166 -2.59 -11.55 9.20
C SER A 166 -3.85 -11.44 8.36
N PRO A 167 -3.73 -11.25 7.04
CA PRO A 167 -4.87 -11.20 6.13
C PRO A 167 -5.65 -12.53 6.06
N ALA A 168 -5.16 -13.60 6.69
CA ALA A 168 -5.58 -14.97 6.46
C ALA A 168 -5.33 -15.87 7.70
N VAL A 169 -6.19 -15.87 8.73
CA VAL A 169 -6.25 -17.00 9.68
C VAL A 169 -7.69 -17.21 10.16
N LEU A 170 -8.31 -18.30 9.71
CA LEU A 170 -9.45 -18.90 10.40
C LEU A 170 -8.92 -19.52 11.70
N ARG A 171 -9.32 -18.99 12.86
CA ARG A 171 -9.20 -19.73 14.13
C ARG A 171 -10.17 -20.92 14.04
N THR A 172 -9.63 -22.12 13.90
CA THR A 172 -10.44 -23.35 14.02
C THR A 172 -10.77 -23.52 15.50
N SER A 173 -12.05 -23.36 15.86
CA SER A 173 -12.54 -23.65 17.20
C SER A 173 -12.31 -25.13 17.50
N LEU A 174 -11.37 -25.42 18.40
CA LEU A 174 -11.25 -26.71 19.05
C LEU A 174 -12.38 -26.80 20.08
N LYS A 175 -13.39 -27.64 19.81
CA LYS A 175 -14.16 -28.38 20.83
C LYS A 175 -15.13 -29.36 20.16
N ALA A 176 -14.80 -30.65 20.24
CA ALA A 176 -15.59 -31.67 20.96
C ALA A 176 -15.20 -33.09 20.50
N ASP A 177 -14.93 -33.94 21.47
CA ASP A 177 -14.63 -35.36 21.38
C ASP A 177 -15.69 -36.17 20.62
N HIS A 178 -15.28 -37.03 19.69
CA HIS A 178 -15.85 -38.38 19.51
C HIS A 178 -14.89 -39.28 18.72
N PRO A 179 -14.69 -40.56 19.09
CA PRO A 179 -13.75 -41.45 18.43
C PRO A 179 -14.45 -42.27 17.32
N LEU A 180 -13.79 -42.46 16.18
CA LEU A 180 -13.49 -43.77 15.55
C LEU A 180 -13.35 -43.71 14.01
N ARG A 181 -12.35 -44.49 13.57
CA ARG A 181 -12.21 -45.24 12.31
C ARG A 181 -11.71 -44.50 11.06
N SER A 182 -10.40 -44.62 10.89
CA SER A 182 -9.73 -44.87 9.61
C SER A 182 -10.51 -45.88 8.75
N ARG A 183 -10.84 -45.46 7.52
CA ARG A 183 -10.98 -46.33 6.36
C ARG A 183 -10.71 -45.53 5.09
N SER A 184 -9.59 -45.88 4.46
CA SER A 184 -9.28 -45.62 3.07
C SER A 184 -10.38 -46.14 2.14
N SER A 185 -10.86 -45.31 1.21
CA SER A 185 -11.33 -45.78 -0.10
C SER A 185 -11.28 -44.64 -1.11
N LEU A 186 -10.51 -44.90 -2.16
CA LEU A 186 -10.53 -44.22 -3.44
C LEU A 186 -11.92 -44.32 -4.09
N SER A 187 -12.21 -43.38 -4.99
CA SER A 187 -13.32 -43.34 -5.94
C SER A 187 -14.64 -42.75 -5.43
N ASP A 188 -14.75 -41.43 -5.57
CA ASP A 188 -15.92 -40.84 -6.24
C ASP A 188 -15.53 -39.50 -6.87
N ALA A 189 -14.90 -39.61 -8.04
CA ALA A 189 -14.54 -38.49 -8.90
C ALA A 189 -15.68 -38.28 -9.90
N ALA A 190 -16.76 -37.66 -9.46
CA ALA A 190 -17.78 -37.09 -10.34
C ALA A 190 -18.64 -36.09 -9.55
N GLY A 191 -18.45 -34.78 -9.79
CA GLY A 191 -19.49 -33.79 -9.48
C GLY A 191 -19.22 -32.78 -8.36
N LEU A 192 -17.97 -32.47 -8.01
CA LEU A 192 -17.70 -31.23 -7.27
C LEU A 192 -17.12 -30.20 -8.24
N GLU A 193 -18.00 -29.41 -8.86
CA GLU A 193 -17.60 -28.16 -9.50
C GLU A 193 -16.92 -27.29 -8.43
N THR A 194 -15.59 -27.26 -8.47
CA THR A 194 -14.78 -26.48 -7.54
C THR A 194 -15.01 -25.01 -7.84
N THR A 195 -15.83 -24.38 -7.00
CA THR A 195 -16.32 -23.01 -7.19
C THR A 195 -15.16 -22.02 -7.09
N LYS A 196 -15.02 -21.16 -8.10
CA LYS A 196 -13.94 -20.17 -8.24
C LYS A 196 -13.86 -19.25 -7.00
N PRO A 197 -12.66 -18.86 -6.52
CA PRO A 197 -12.53 -17.88 -5.44
C PRO A 197 -12.86 -16.47 -5.94
N PHE A 198 -14.01 -15.91 -5.55
CA PHE A 198 -14.38 -14.53 -5.86
C PHE A 198 -14.39 -13.65 -4.60
N LEU A 199 -14.16 -12.35 -4.78
CA LEU A 199 -14.35 -11.36 -3.71
C LEU A 199 -15.84 -11.10 -3.51
N ALA A 200 -16.25 -10.85 -2.26
CA ALA A 200 -17.63 -10.50 -1.96
C ALA A 200 -18.09 -9.24 -2.73
N PRO A 201 -19.38 -9.11 -3.08
CA PRO A 201 -19.91 -7.89 -3.67
C PRO A 201 -19.58 -6.66 -2.82
N TYR A 202 -19.32 -5.53 -3.48
CA TYR A 202 -18.92 -4.27 -2.85
C TYR A 202 -17.59 -4.29 -2.08
N HIS A 203 -16.82 -5.40 -2.11
CA HIS A 203 -15.51 -5.43 -1.48
C HIS A 203 -14.57 -4.40 -2.15
N PRO A 204 -13.97 -3.45 -1.41
CA PRO A 204 -13.19 -2.36 -2.01
C PRO A 204 -12.01 -2.82 -2.91
N ALA A 205 -11.42 -3.98 -2.63
CA ALA A 205 -10.36 -4.55 -3.50
C ALA A 205 -10.82 -4.90 -4.93
N LEU A 206 -12.12 -4.93 -5.22
CA LEU A 206 -12.62 -5.03 -6.59
C LEU A 206 -12.18 -3.83 -7.45
N SER A 207 -11.84 -2.69 -6.84
CA SER A 207 -11.33 -1.50 -7.53
C SER A 207 -9.86 -1.60 -7.96
N LEU A 208 -9.15 -2.66 -7.59
CA LEU A 208 -7.70 -2.79 -7.82
C LEU A 208 -7.28 -2.68 -9.30
N PRO A 209 -7.97 -3.31 -10.27
CA PRO A 209 -7.64 -3.15 -11.68
C PRO A 209 -7.85 -1.71 -12.16
N ASP A 210 -8.94 -1.06 -11.72
CA ASP A 210 -9.22 0.33 -12.05
C ASP A 210 -8.20 1.28 -11.40
N PHE A 211 -7.75 0.97 -10.18
CA PHE A 211 -6.69 1.72 -9.49
C PHE A 211 -5.38 1.66 -10.29
N LEU A 212 -4.99 0.47 -10.75
CA LEU A 212 -3.81 0.29 -11.61
C LEU A 212 -3.95 1.08 -12.91
N GLU A 213 -5.09 0.96 -13.59
CA GLU A 213 -5.31 1.67 -14.86
C GLU A 213 -5.35 3.19 -14.66
N ASN A 214 -6.03 3.71 -13.65
CA ASN A 214 -6.23 5.15 -13.45
C ASN A 214 -4.96 5.87 -12.95
N PHE A 215 -4.12 5.20 -12.16
CA PHE A 215 -2.81 5.75 -11.76
C PHE A 215 -1.71 5.49 -12.79
N GLY A 216 -1.83 4.43 -13.59
CA GLY A 216 -0.79 4.07 -14.55
C GLY A 216 0.56 3.82 -13.86
N PRO A 217 1.69 4.26 -14.46
CA PRO A 217 3.01 4.20 -13.83
C PRO A 217 3.11 4.88 -12.45
N LEU A 218 2.25 5.87 -12.15
CA LEU A 218 2.28 6.59 -10.87
C LEU A 218 1.87 5.73 -9.67
N ILE A 219 1.33 4.52 -9.89
CA ILE A 219 1.03 3.57 -8.80
C ILE A 219 2.30 3.20 -8.02
N PHE A 220 3.45 3.09 -8.68
CA PHE A 220 4.71 2.66 -8.07
C PHE A 220 5.32 3.71 -7.13
N PRO A 221 5.50 4.99 -7.52
CA PRO A 221 5.97 6.00 -6.59
C PRO A 221 4.96 6.25 -5.44
N LEU A 222 3.65 6.13 -5.69
CA LEU A 222 2.63 6.21 -4.63
C LEU A 222 2.74 5.04 -3.63
N TYR A 223 2.92 3.82 -4.15
CA TYR A 223 3.17 2.63 -3.34
C TYR A 223 4.45 2.77 -2.50
N ARG A 224 5.54 3.26 -3.10
CA ARG A 224 6.80 3.54 -2.38
C ARG A 224 6.60 4.57 -1.26
N ALA A 225 5.89 5.66 -1.51
CA ALA A 225 5.54 6.63 -0.47
C ALA A 225 4.72 5.99 0.68
N SER A 226 3.85 5.02 0.38
CA SER A 226 3.10 4.28 1.39
C SER A 226 3.96 3.29 2.19
N LEU A 227 4.99 2.68 1.58
CA LEU A 227 5.99 1.87 2.30
C LEU A 227 6.84 2.72 3.26
N LEU A 228 7.10 3.97 2.89
CA LEU A 228 7.73 4.99 3.74
C LEU A 228 6.80 5.55 4.82
N ARG A 229 5.59 4.99 4.98
CA ARG A 229 4.63 5.37 6.01
C ARG A 229 4.23 6.86 6.00
N LYS A 230 4.35 7.51 4.85
CA LYS A 230 3.91 8.90 4.65
C LYS A 230 2.41 9.05 4.89
N ARG A 231 2.00 10.24 5.32
CA ARG A 231 0.59 10.67 5.42
C ARG A 231 0.10 11.08 4.04
N ILE A 232 -0.80 10.29 3.46
CA ILE A 232 -1.27 10.44 2.07
C ILE A 232 -2.70 10.96 2.06
N LEU A 233 -2.91 12.14 1.47
CA LEU A 233 -4.23 12.75 1.27
C LEU A 233 -4.61 12.74 -0.21
N ILE A 234 -5.71 12.05 -0.55
CA ILE A 234 -6.29 12.02 -1.89
C ILE A 234 -7.42 13.05 -1.97
N VAL A 235 -7.25 14.08 -2.78
CA VAL A 235 -8.29 15.07 -3.07
C VAL A 235 -9.07 14.63 -4.31
N THR A 236 -10.39 14.64 -4.18
CA THR A 236 -11.32 14.16 -5.21
C THR A 236 -12.60 15.00 -5.25
N GLU A 237 -13.47 14.72 -6.21
CA GLU A 237 -14.83 15.25 -6.26
C GLU A 237 -15.82 14.11 -5.96
N ALA A 238 -17.04 14.44 -5.56
CA ALA A 238 -18.09 13.42 -5.45
C ALA A 238 -18.34 12.78 -6.84
N PRO A 239 -18.49 11.44 -6.95
CA PRO A 239 -18.68 10.48 -5.86
C PRO A 239 -17.37 10.06 -5.16
N VAL A 240 -17.42 9.95 -3.84
CA VAL A 240 -16.28 9.66 -2.95
C VAL A 240 -15.95 8.17 -2.89
N GLN A 241 -16.90 7.29 -3.23
CA GLN A 241 -16.71 5.83 -3.15
C GLN A 241 -15.40 5.37 -3.81
N ILE A 242 -15.14 5.83 -5.04
CA ILE A 242 -13.97 5.40 -5.83
C ILE A 242 -12.67 5.73 -5.08
N SER A 243 -12.57 6.94 -4.52
CA SER A 243 -11.40 7.35 -3.76
C SER A 243 -11.27 6.60 -2.44
N CYS A 244 -12.38 6.29 -1.75
CA CYS A 244 -12.34 5.39 -0.59
C CYS A 244 -11.83 3.98 -0.95
N ASP A 245 -12.28 3.45 -2.09
CA ASP A 245 -11.83 2.14 -2.57
C ASP A 245 -10.33 2.16 -2.91
N TYR A 246 -9.81 3.27 -3.44
CA TYR A 246 -8.37 3.46 -3.67
C TYR A 246 -7.55 3.62 -2.39
N VAL A 247 -8.10 4.28 -1.36
CA VAL A 247 -7.49 4.30 -0.01
C VAL A 247 -7.31 2.86 0.50
N TYR A 248 -8.35 2.01 0.36
CA TYR A 248 -8.26 0.60 0.72
C TYR A 248 -7.24 -0.15 -0.13
N ALA A 249 -7.26 0.04 -1.46
CA ALA A 249 -6.38 -0.62 -2.40
C ALA A 249 -4.91 -0.32 -2.10
N LEU A 250 -4.55 0.96 -1.94
CA LEU A 250 -3.19 1.37 -1.60
C LEU A 250 -2.75 0.75 -0.27
N ALA A 251 -3.60 0.82 0.77
CA ALA A 251 -3.30 0.22 2.06
C ALA A 251 -3.13 -1.31 1.99
N LEU A 252 -3.80 -1.97 1.05
CA LEU A 252 -3.66 -3.40 0.80
C LEU A 252 -2.37 -3.76 0.08
N LEU A 253 -1.99 -2.98 -0.93
CA LEU A 253 -0.78 -3.20 -1.72
C LEU A 253 0.51 -2.93 -0.93
N SER A 254 0.51 -1.94 -0.03
CA SER A 254 1.68 -1.54 0.79
C SER A 254 1.73 -2.17 2.19
N SER A 255 0.96 -3.24 2.40
CA SER A 255 1.01 -4.04 3.63
C SER A 255 2.15 -5.06 3.58
N LEU A 256 3.03 -5.03 4.57
CA LEU A 256 4.14 -5.98 4.68
C LEU A 256 3.65 -7.36 5.14
N PRO A 257 4.14 -8.45 4.52
CA PRO A 257 3.95 -9.80 5.05
C PRO A 257 4.54 -9.95 6.47
N GLN A 258 3.87 -10.72 7.33
CA GLN A 258 4.34 -10.98 8.70
C GLN A 258 5.74 -11.63 8.75
N SER A 259 6.13 -12.36 7.71
CA SER A 259 7.47 -12.93 7.60
C SER A 259 8.59 -11.89 7.65
N LEU A 260 8.30 -10.65 7.26
CA LEU A 260 9.28 -9.55 7.31
C LEU A 260 9.47 -8.99 8.72
N SER A 261 8.57 -9.28 9.67
CA SER A 261 8.69 -8.81 11.06
C SER A 261 9.96 -9.31 11.75
N ALA A 262 10.54 -10.41 11.27
CA ALA A 262 11.80 -10.96 11.79
C ALA A 262 13.02 -10.09 11.47
N PHE A 263 12.90 -9.12 10.57
CA PHE A 263 14.01 -8.23 10.18
C PHE A 263 14.09 -6.93 10.98
N PHE A 264 13.08 -6.64 11.81
CA PHE A 264 12.99 -5.38 12.53
C PHE A 264 13.03 -5.62 14.03
N ASP A 265 13.70 -4.72 14.75
CA ASP A 265 13.62 -4.68 16.20
C ASP A 265 12.23 -4.18 16.63
N GLN A 266 11.68 -4.75 17.70
CA GLN A 266 10.30 -4.46 18.11
C GLN A 266 10.10 -3.01 18.61
N ASP A 267 11.19 -2.36 19.03
CA ASP A 267 11.14 -1.00 19.57
C ASP A 267 11.30 0.04 18.45
N GLY A 268 10.30 0.89 18.28
CA GLY A 268 10.36 2.03 17.34
C GLY A 268 10.01 1.73 15.87
N THR A 269 9.86 0.46 15.49
CA THR A 269 9.50 0.09 14.11
C THR A 269 8.07 0.52 13.76
N PRO A 270 7.84 1.14 12.58
CA PRO A 270 6.50 1.50 12.14
C PRO A 270 5.57 0.29 11.97
N PRO A 271 4.24 0.49 12.03
CA PRO A 271 3.31 -0.60 11.82
C PRO A 271 3.48 -1.26 10.45
N LEU A 272 3.39 -2.59 10.38
CA LEU A 272 3.51 -3.36 9.13
C LEU A 272 2.44 -3.04 8.08
N ARG A 273 1.39 -2.31 8.47
CA ARG A 273 0.30 -1.89 7.59
C ARG A 273 0.03 -0.40 7.76
N PRO A 274 -0.17 0.35 6.68
CA PRO A 274 -0.64 1.72 6.79
C PRO A 274 -2.08 1.75 7.31
N ARG A 275 -2.47 2.85 7.97
CA ARG A 275 -3.82 3.04 8.51
C ARG A 275 -4.73 3.75 7.49
N PRO A 276 -5.70 3.08 6.86
CA PRO A 276 -6.69 3.77 6.04
C PRO A 276 -7.74 4.43 6.96
N ILE A 277 -7.90 5.75 6.84
CA ILE A 277 -8.93 6.52 7.57
C ILE A 277 -10.07 7.00 6.66
N PHE A 278 -9.97 6.72 5.36
CA PHE A 278 -10.99 6.94 4.33
C PHE A 278 -11.41 8.41 4.22
N ASN A 279 -12.71 8.70 4.07
CA ASN A 279 -13.19 10.06 3.88
C ASN A 279 -12.96 10.90 5.16
N VAL A 280 -12.28 12.02 4.98
CA VAL A 280 -12.03 13.02 6.03
C VAL A 280 -12.50 14.40 5.56
N GLY A 281 -13.04 15.18 6.49
CA GLY A 281 -13.50 16.55 6.24
C GLY A 281 -12.82 17.58 7.12
N ILE A 282 -13.27 18.83 7.04
CA ILE A 282 -12.77 19.94 7.88
C ILE A 282 -12.91 19.64 9.39
N HIS A 283 -13.93 18.88 9.78
CA HIS A 283 -14.16 18.49 11.17
C HIS A 283 -13.10 17.52 11.72
N ASP A 284 -12.37 16.84 10.84
CA ASP A 284 -11.31 15.90 11.22
C ASP A 284 -9.94 16.59 11.40
N ILE A 285 -9.81 17.89 11.10
CA ILE A 285 -8.53 18.60 11.20
C ILE A 285 -7.88 18.45 12.59
N PRO A 286 -8.60 18.60 13.73
CA PRO A 286 -7.99 18.39 15.05
C PRO A 286 -7.42 16.98 15.23
N PHE A 287 -8.09 15.97 14.71
CA PHE A 287 -7.63 14.58 14.72
C PHE A 287 -6.39 14.39 13.84
N LEU A 288 -6.38 14.98 12.65
CA LEU A 288 -5.24 14.93 11.73
C LEU A 288 -4.02 15.71 12.25
N SER A 289 -4.22 16.79 12.99
CA SER A 289 -3.13 17.57 13.59
C SER A 289 -2.58 16.92 14.86
N THR A 290 -3.40 16.20 15.63
CA THR A 290 -2.91 15.49 16.82
C THR A 290 -2.06 14.28 16.41
N ASN A 291 -2.46 13.60 15.34
CA ASN A 291 -1.64 12.61 14.62
C ASN A 291 -0.71 13.30 13.61
N SER A 292 0.03 14.34 14.05
CA SER A 292 1.09 14.96 13.26
C SER A 292 2.49 14.55 13.69
N ASP A 293 2.61 13.76 14.77
CA ASP A 293 3.85 13.10 15.13
C ASP A 293 4.31 12.20 13.97
N THR A 294 5.61 12.22 13.68
CA THR A 294 6.26 11.51 12.57
C THR A 294 6.03 9.99 12.57
N SER A 295 5.54 9.44 13.68
CA SER A 295 5.17 8.02 13.83
C SER A 295 3.75 7.69 13.32
N SER A 296 2.92 8.70 13.04
CA SER A 296 1.52 8.50 12.66
C SER A 296 1.35 8.45 11.13
N SER A 297 1.24 7.23 10.62
CA SER A 297 1.01 6.95 9.19
C SER A 297 -0.48 6.76 8.88
N TRP A 298 -1.00 7.45 7.88
CA TRP A 298 -2.38 7.25 7.42
C TRP A 298 -2.58 7.53 5.93
N ILE A 299 -3.66 6.97 5.38
CA ILE A 299 -4.12 7.19 4.01
C ILE A 299 -5.59 7.62 4.08
N ALA A 300 -5.92 8.76 3.48
CA ALA A 300 -7.25 9.36 3.51
C ALA A 300 -7.66 9.92 2.15
N CYS A 301 -8.95 10.13 1.95
CA CYS A 301 -9.48 10.92 0.84
C CYS A 301 -10.37 12.05 1.34
N THR A 302 -10.53 13.10 0.55
CA THR A 302 -11.39 14.24 0.90
C THR A 302 -11.96 14.89 -0.36
N THR A 303 -13.17 15.44 -0.23
CA THR A 303 -13.76 16.36 -1.21
C THR A 303 -13.50 17.82 -0.86
N ASP A 304 -12.96 18.10 0.33
CA ASP A 304 -12.73 19.44 0.82
C ASP A 304 -11.35 19.95 0.39
N ASN A 305 -11.32 20.71 -0.70
CA ASN A 305 -10.09 21.36 -1.21
C ASN A 305 -9.36 22.24 -0.17
N VAL A 306 -10.05 22.66 0.89
CA VAL A 306 -9.47 23.41 2.01
C VAL A 306 -8.43 22.60 2.79
N LEU A 307 -8.48 21.26 2.77
CA LEU A 307 -7.43 20.44 3.39
C LEU A 307 -6.14 20.47 2.57
N ALA A 308 -6.23 20.56 1.24
CA ALA A 308 -5.06 20.59 0.35
C ALA A 308 -4.13 21.79 0.59
N THR A 309 -4.67 22.88 1.16
CA THR A 309 -3.88 24.09 1.50
C THR A 309 -3.14 23.97 2.83
N LYS A 310 -3.52 23.02 3.68
CA LYS A 310 -2.90 22.79 5.00
C LYS A 310 -1.80 21.73 4.89
N THR A 311 -0.67 22.12 4.33
CA THR A 311 0.48 21.24 4.06
C THR A 311 1.14 20.64 5.31
N ASP A 312 0.80 21.11 6.51
CA ASP A 312 1.25 20.50 7.77
C ASP A 312 0.55 19.17 8.07
N LEU A 313 -0.65 18.96 7.50
CA LEU A 313 -1.49 17.79 7.77
C LEU A 313 -1.00 16.52 7.06
N PHE A 314 -0.38 16.63 5.90
CA PHE A 314 -0.01 15.49 5.07
C PHE A 314 1.42 15.63 4.53
N ASP A 315 1.99 14.52 4.05
CA ASP A 315 3.31 14.51 3.40
C ASP A 315 3.17 14.37 1.88
N ILE A 316 2.11 13.70 1.41
CA ILE A 316 1.79 13.47 0.00
C ILE A 316 0.37 13.94 -0.29
N LEU A 317 0.23 14.77 -1.33
CA LEU A 317 -1.05 15.17 -1.90
C LEU A 317 -1.26 14.46 -3.23
N VAL A 318 -2.39 13.77 -3.38
CA VAL A 318 -2.82 13.19 -4.64
C VAL A 318 -4.05 13.94 -5.11
N THR A 319 -3.97 14.65 -6.24
CA THR A 319 -5.12 15.32 -6.84
C THR A 319 -5.69 14.45 -7.96
N MET A 320 -6.91 13.96 -7.77
CA MET A 320 -7.61 13.16 -8.78
C MET A 320 -8.09 14.05 -9.95
N PRO A 321 -8.08 13.54 -11.18
CA PRO A 321 -8.63 14.26 -12.32
C PRO A 321 -10.16 14.40 -12.20
N THR A 322 -10.70 15.52 -12.68
CA THR A 322 -12.15 15.75 -12.72
C THR A 322 -12.80 14.79 -13.72
N ILE A 323 -13.87 14.09 -13.30
CA ILE A 323 -14.55 13.06 -14.10
C ILE A 323 -15.27 13.66 -15.33
N TYR A 324 -15.56 14.97 -15.31
CA TYR A 324 -16.26 15.69 -16.36
C TYR A 324 -15.38 16.74 -17.06
N SER A 325 -14.45 16.30 -17.91
CA SER A 325 -13.82 17.20 -18.89
C SER A 325 -14.31 16.87 -20.30
N PRO A 326 -15.36 17.52 -20.81
CA PRO A 326 -15.86 17.28 -22.17
C PRO A 326 -14.85 17.70 -23.27
N HIS A 327 -13.74 18.34 -22.89
CA HIS A 327 -12.77 18.94 -23.81
C HIS A 327 -11.46 18.18 -23.96
N ASN A 328 -11.24 17.07 -23.26
CA ASN A 328 -10.02 16.28 -23.41
C ASN A 328 -10.31 14.77 -23.54
N PRO A 329 -10.27 14.19 -24.76
CA PRO A 329 -10.45 12.76 -24.96
C PRO A 329 -9.25 11.93 -24.48
N GLN A 330 -8.14 12.56 -24.06
CA GLN A 330 -6.97 11.85 -23.55
C GLN A 330 -7.10 11.52 -22.06
N LYS A 331 -6.74 10.27 -21.72
CA LYS A 331 -6.65 9.79 -20.33
C LYS A 331 -5.73 10.70 -19.53
N THR A 332 -6.29 11.36 -18.53
CA THR A 332 -5.55 12.23 -17.60
C THR A 332 -5.25 11.45 -16.33
N PHE A 333 -3.98 11.39 -15.95
CA PHE A 333 -3.55 10.72 -14.73
C PHE A 333 -3.62 11.67 -13.51
N PRO A 334 -3.77 11.14 -12.29
CA PRO A 334 -3.68 11.93 -11.07
C PRO A 334 -2.34 12.66 -10.94
N LYS A 335 -2.35 13.80 -10.24
CA LYS A 335 -1.12 14.53 -9.89
C LYS A 335 -0.70 14.16 -8.48
N ILE A 336 0.54 13.70 -8.31
CA ILE A 336 1.11 13.38 -7.00
C ILE A 336 2.14 14.45 -6.64
N GLU A 337 2.03 15.03 -5.44
CA GLU A 337 2.93 16.07 -4.96
C GLU A 337 3.44 15.76 -3.56
N ILE A 338 4.74 15.94 -3.34
CA ILE A 338 5.40 15.79 -2.05
C ILE A 338 5.54 17.16 -1.40
N VAL A 339 5.24 17.23 -0.11
CA VAL A 339 5.51 18.40 0.73
C VAL A 339 7.00 18.45 1.04
N HIS A 340 7.73 19.35 0.39
CA HIS A 340 9.14 19.59 0.68
C HIS A 340 9.27 20.72 1.70
N ARG A 341 9.79 20.39 2.90
CA ARG A 341 10.10 21.37 3.94
C ARG A 341 11.54 21.86 3.73
N VAL A 342 11.73 23.16 3.58
CA VAL A 342 13.06 23.75 3.42
C VAL A 342 13.55 24.20 4.79
N ASP A 343 14.58 23.53 5.32
CA ASP A 343 15.13 23.75 6.68
C ASP A 343 15.53 25.21 6.95
N ALA A 344 15.84 25.98 5.91
CA ALA A 344 16.25 27.38 6.02
C ALA A 344 15.07 28.37 6.20
N GLN A 345 13.83 27.99 5.88
CA GLN A 345 12.63 28.82 6.11
C GLN A 345 11.40 27.94 6.40
N PRO A 346 10.98 27.81 7.68
CA PRO A 346 9.84 26.96 8.07
C PRO A 346 8.48 27.44 7.52
N LYS A 347 8.41 28.58 6.83
CA LYS A 347 7.19 29.11 6.18
C LYS A 347 7.14 28.89 4.66
N ALA A 348 8.23 28.44 4.04
CA ALA A 348 8.31 28.23 2.59
C ALA A 348 8.12 26.74 2.28
N THR A 349 6.88 26.26 2.39
CA THR A 349 6.53 24.90 1.99
C THR A 349 6.32 24.85 0.48
N LYS A 350 7.08 24.00 -0.22
CA LYS A 350 6.94 23.82 -1.67
C LYS A 350 6.41 22.43 -1.97
N LEU A 351 5.35 22.37 -2.79
CA LEU A 351 4.87 21.12 -3.37
C LEU A 351 5.73 20.78 -4.59
N VAL A 352 6.32 19.59 -4.59
CA VAL A 352 7.14 19.06 -5.68
C VAL A 352 6.40 17.90 -6.32
N THR A 353 6.15 17.96 -7.63
CA THR A 353 5.47 16.88 -8.34
C THR A 353 6.34 15.63 -8.38
N LEU A 354 5.78 14.52 -7.89
CA LEU A 354 6.37 13.20 -7.96
C LEU A 354 6.02 12.54 -9.30
N LYS A 355 7.03 11.96 -9.95
CA LYS A 355 6.90 11.26 -11.22
C LYS A 355 7.29 9.80 -11.05
N ALA A 356 6.79 8.96 -11.94
CA ALA A 356 7.24 7.57 -12.05
C ALA A 356 8.64 7.51 -12.69
N THR A 357 9.43 6.51 -12.32
CA THR A 357 10.73 6.28 -12.95
C THR A 357 10.58 5.68 -14.35
N GLN A 358 11.66 5.69 -15.11
CA GLN A 358 11.70 5.01 -16.41
C GLN A 358 11.46 3.49 -16.26
N ARG A 359 11.99 2.88 -15.19
CA ARG A 359 11.69 1.49 -14.85
C ARG A 359 10.21 1.28 -14.47
N ASP A 360 9.62 2.18 -13.68
CA ASP A 360 8.20 2.10 -13.32
C ASP A 360 7.27 2.13 -14.55
N GLY A 361 7.62 2.92 -15.57
CA GLY A 361 6.91 2.97 -16.85
C GLY A 361 6.87 1.63 -17.58
N ARG A 362 8.05 1.02 -17.76
CA ARG A 362 8.17 -0.31 -18.39
C ARG A 362 7.45 -1.39 -17.57
N ARG A 363 7.70 -1.38 -16.25
CA ARG A 363 7.07 -2.28 -15.30
C ARG A 363 5.55 -2.22 -15.37
N PHE A 364 4.97 -1.02 -15.46
CA PHE A 364 3.52 -0.84 -15.60
C PHE A 364 2.98 -1.54 -16.85
N VAL A 365 3.64 -1.39 -18.00
CA VAL A 365 3.23 -2.03 -19.25
C VAL A 365 3.27 -3.55 -19.12
N LEU A 366 4.38 -4.10 -18.59
CA LEU A 366 4.54 -5.53 -18.36
C LEU A 366 3.47 -6.10 -17.42
N LEU A 367 3.24 -5.44 -16.28
CA LEU A 367 2.23 -5.82 -15.30
C LEU A 367 0.82 -5.80 -15.90
N ARG A 368 0.45 -4.71 -16.57
CA ARG A 368 -0.85 -4.54 -17.20
C ARG A 368 -1.10 -5.62 -18.26
N ASP A 369 -0.12 -5.89 -19.10
CA ASP A 369 -0.25 -6.87 -20.17
C ASP A 369 -0.26 -8.31 -19.60
N GLY A 370 0.52 -8.57 -18.56
CA GLY A 370 0.48 -9.83 -17.81
C GLY A 370 -0.90 -10.11 -17.20
N LEU A 371 -1.53 -9.11 -16.57
CA LEU A 371 -2.88 -9.23 -16.01
C LEU A 371 -3.96 -9.45 -17.07
N ARG A 372 -3.80 -8.83 -18.26
CA ARG A 372 -4.70 -9.08 -19.40
C ARG A 372 -4.60 -10.52 -19.88
N ARG A 373 -3.38 -11.07 -19.98
CA ARG A 373 -3.16 -12.48 -20.37
C ARG A 373 -3.77 -13.47 -19.39
N LEU A 374 -3.67 -13.22 -18.08
CA LEU A 374 -4.30 -14.05 -17.04
C LEU A 374 -5.83 -14.12 -17.19
N SER A 375 -6.45 -13.08 -17.76
CA SER A 375 -7.90 -13.01 -17.97
C SER A 375 -8.35 -13.55 -19.33
N SER A 376 -7.53 -13.42 -20.37
CA SER A 376 -7.86 -13.94 -21.72
C SER A 376 -7.82 -15.47 -21.81
N ALA A 377 -7.17 -16.16 -20.87
CA ALA A 377 -7.26 -17.62 -20.74
C ALA A 377 -8.68 -18.13 -20.43
N GLU A 378 -9.63 -17.25 -20.09
CA GLU A 378 -11.06 -17.59 -19.90
C GLU A 378 -11.88 -17.60 -21.20
N THR A 379 -11.36 -17.08 -22.32
CA THR A 379 -12.13 -16.93 -23.57
C THR A 379 -11.31 -17.34 -24.80
N GLU A 380 -10.92 -18.61 -24.89
CA GLU A 380 -10.43 -19.18 -26.16
C GLU A 380 -11.60 -19.53 -27.08
N GLN A 381 -12.06 -18.54 -27.86
CA GLN A 381 -12.52 -18.69 -29.24
C GLN A 381 -12.61 -17.30 -29.89
N ASP A 382 -11.79 -17.09 -30.92
CA ASP A 382 -11.75 -15.91 -31.80
C ASP A 382 -11.28 -14.56 -31.21
N GLN A 383 -9.95 -14.36 -31.17
CA GLN A 383 -9.36 -13.06 -31.51
C GLN A 383 -7.87 -13.19 -31.88
N LYS A 384 -7.49 -12.60 -33.01
CA LYS A 384 -6.08 -12.48 -33.46
C LYS A 384 -5.27 -11.71 -32.40
N PRO A 385 -3.97 -12.01 -32.22
CA PRO A 385 -3.09 -11.17 -31.40
C PRO A 385 -3.15 -9.74 -31.95
N ASN A 386 -3.58 -8.80 -31.11
CA ASN A 386 -3.66 -7.40 -31.48
C ASN A 386 -2.25 -6.81 -31.31
N ASP A 387 -1.63 -6.34 -32.40
CA ASP A 387 -0.26 -5.79 -32.48
C ASP A 387 -0.05 -4.46 -31.69
N ASN A 388 -0.88 -4.15 -30.68
CA ASN A 388 -0.84 -2.90 -29.93
C ASN A 388 0.23 -2.86 -28.80
N ILE A 389 1.16 -3.82 -28.76
CA ILE A 389 2.20 -3.92 -27.72
C ILE A 389 3.23 -2.79 -27.90
N ASP A 390 3.62 -2.50 -29.14
CA ASP A 390 4.60 -1.45 -29.47
C ASP A 390 4.05 -0.03 -29.23
N ASP A 391 2.73 0.17 -29.36
CA ASP A 391 2.08 1.47 -29.16
C ASP A 391 2.00 1.86 -27.67
N ALA A 392 1.90 0.90 -26.74
CA ALA A 392 1.78 1.21 -25.32
C ALA A 392 3.11 1.59 -24.66
N ALA A 393 4.21 0.92 -25.01
CA ALA A 393 5.54 1.27 -24.51
C ALA A 393 6.00 2.64 -25.07
N SER A 394 5.73 2.91 -26.36
CA SER A 394 6.03 4.21 -26.98
C SER A 394 5.19 5.38 -26.44
N THR A 395 3.97 5.10 -25.94
CA THR A 395 3.10 6.11 -25.31
C THR A 395 3.74 6.74 -24.06
N PHE A 396 4.54 5.97 -23.30
CA PHE A 396 5.06 6.43 -22.01
C PHE A 396 6.45 7.07 -22.09
N SER A 397 7.24 6.78 -23.12
CA SER A 397 8.58 7.35 -23.34
C SER A 397 8.60 8.89 -23.43
N SER A 398 7.46 9.52 -23.71
CA SER A 398 7.29 10.99 -23.77
C SER A 398 6.24 11.54 -22.79
N SER A 399 5.75 10.70 -21.87
CA SER A 399 4.67 11.08 -20.96
C SER A 399 5.17 12.04 -19.87
N SER A 400 4.36 13.06 -19.54
CA SER A 400 4.71 14.07 -18.53
C SER A 400 4.80 13.50 -17.10
N ILE A 401 4.22 12.31 -16.88
CA ILE A 401 4.15 11.60 -15.61
C ILE A 401 5.38 10.74 -15.31
N ILE A 402 6.27 10.54 -16.29
CA ILE A 402 7.54 9.82 -16.13
C ILE A 402 8.69 10.83 -16.08
N GLU A 403 9.71 10.53 -15.27
CA GLU A 403 10.95 11.31 -15.23
C GLU A 403 11.68 11.29 -16.58
N PRO A 404 12.34 12.38 -17.00
CA PRO A 404 13.20 12.32 -18.18
C PRO A 404 14.40 11.38 -17.94
N LEU A 405 14.96 10.81 -19.01
CA LEU A 405 16.20 10.06 -18.93
C LEU A 405 17.30 10.93 -18.31
N SER A 406 18.01 10.39 -17.32
CA SER A 406 19.14 11.09 -16.70
C SER A 406 20.32 11.18 -17.67
N TRP A 407 21.14 12.22 -17.55
CA TRP A 407 22.34 12.40 -18.37
C TRP A 407 23.32 11.22 -18.27
N PRO A 408 23.61 10.67 -17.07
CA PRO A 408 24.47 9.50 -16.96
C PRO A 408 23.91 8.29 -17.72
N ARG A 409 22.59 8.07 -17.65
CA ARG A 409 21.94 7.00 -18.40
C ARG A 409 22.04 7.22 -19.91
N LEU A 410 21.74 8.42 -20.40
CA LEU A 410 21.87 8.76 -21.81
C LEU A 410 23.30 8.58 -22.34
N ALA A 411 24.30 9.01 -21.55
CA ALA A 411 25.70 8.84 -21.92
C ALA A 411 26.10 7.36 -21.99
N TYR A 412 25.67 6.56 -21.02
CA TYR A 412 25.92 5.13 -20.96
C TYR A 412 25.26 4.37 -22.12
N THR A 413 23.96 4.55 -22.33
CA THR A 413 23.23 3.87 -23.40
C THR A 413 23.71 4.30 -24.78
N SER A 414 24.06 5.57 -24.95
CA SER A 414 24.70 6.05 -26.19
C SER A 414 26.05 5.36 -26.39
N PHE A 415 26.91 5.32 -25.37
CA PHE A 415 28.21 4.66 -25.48
C PHE A 415 28.07 3.17 -25.82
N LEU A 416 27.14 2.46 -25.16
CA LEU A 416 26.84 1.06 -25.47
C LEU A 416 26.37 0.91 -26.92
N TRP A 417 25.46 1.75 -27.37
CA TRP A 417 24.99 1.74 -28.76
C TRP A 417 26.14 1.96 -29.76
N TRP A 418 27.06 2.90 -29.48
CA TRP A 418 28.25 3.13 -30.30
C TRP A 418 29.20 1.92 -30.28
N ALA A 419 29.41 1.32 -29.10
CA ALA A 419 30.27 0.15 -28.93
C ALA A 419 29.67 -1.11 -29.58
N SER A 420 28.35 -1.22 -29.61
CA SER A 420 27.60 -2.36 -30.11
C SER A 420 27.10 -2.21 -31.55
N ALA A 421 27.46 -1.13 -32.26
CA ALA A 421 26.95 -0.76 -33.59
C ALA A 421 27.19 -1.78 -34.75
N GLY A 422 27.54 -3.04 -34.44
CA GLY A 422 27.55 -4.18 -35.36
C GLY A 422 26.66 -5.35 -34.94
N GLU A 423 26.07 -5.35 -33.74
CA GLU A 423 25.21 -6.41 -33.22
C GLU A 423 23.75 -6.02 -33.38
N LYS A 424 22.99 -6.78 -34.18
CA LYS A 424 21.56 -6.54 -34.41
C LYS A 424 20.74 -7.01 -33.19
N ARG A 425 20.85 -6.31 -32.07
CA ARG A 425 19.99 -6.55 -30.90
C ARG A 425 18.80 -5.58 -30.93
N ALA A 426 17.62 -6.09 -30.65
CA ALA A 426 16.37 -5.36 -30.73
C ALA A 426 16.21 -4.45 -29.51
N GLY A 427 16.54 -3.17 -29.65
CA GLY A 427 15.95 -2.05 -28.87
C GLY A 427 16.33 -1.89 -27.39
N LEU A 428 16.50 -2.96 -26.60
CA LEU A 428 16.80 -2.92 -25.17
C LEU A 428 18.26 -3.29 -24.89
N SER A 429 18.85 -2.74 -23.83
CA SER A 429 20.13 -3.25 -23.31
C SER A 429 19.94 -4.57 -22.57
N GLU A 430 20.99 -5.38 -22.43
CA GLU A 430 20.96 -6.63 -21.64
C GLU A 430 20.46 -6.40 -20.21
N ASP A 431 20.94 -5.33 -19.56
CA ASP A 431 20.46 -4.90 -18.24
C ASP A 431 18.95 -4.59 -18.21
N GLU A 432 18.37 -4.17 -19.34
CA GLU A 432 16.94 -3.86 -19.45
C GLU A 432 16.11 -5.12 -19.69
N GLU A 433 16.62 -6.08 -20.46
CA GLU A 433 16.02 -7.41 -20.65
C GLU A 433 15.95 -8.17 -19.30
N GLU A 434 17.04 -8.18 -18.52
CA GLU A 434 17.08 -8.82 -17.19
C GLU A 434 16.08 -8.19 -16.21
N GLN A 435 15.93 -6.86 -16.24
CA GLN A 435 14.94 -6.16 -15.42
C GLN A 435 13.50 -6.54 -15.80
N ASP A 436 13.22 -6.65 -17.09
CA ASP A 436 11.91 -7.04 -17.60
C ASP A 436 11.58 -8.51 -17.24
N GLU A 437 12.58 -9.40 -17.28
CA GLU A 437 12.46 -10.79 -16.81
C GLU A 437 12.18 -10.87 -15.30
N GLN A 438 12.91 -10.08 -14.50
CA GLN A 438 12.70 -10.01 -13.06
C GLN A 438 11.29 -9.52 -12.74
N ASP A 439 10.84 -8.43 -13.35
CA ASP A 439 9.51 -7.86 -13.13
C ASP A 439 8.40 -8.83 -13.59
N THR A 440 8.63 -9.57 -14.67
CA THR A 440 7.72 -10.59 -15.17
C THR A 440 7.64 -11.81 -14.25
N SER A 441 8.73 -12.16 -13.57
CA SER A 441 8.77 -13.26 -12.59
C SER A 441 7.92 -12.98 -11.34
N LEU A 442 7.67 -11.70 -11.03
CA LEU A 442 6.82 -11.29 -9.90
C LEU A 442 5.34 -11.62 -10.14
N LEU A 443 4.90 -11.77 -11.38
CA LEU A 443 3.53 -12.20 -11.69
C LEU A 443 3.32 -13.68 -11.30
N PRO A 444 2.13 -14.05 -10.80
CA PRO A 444 1.79 -15.47 -10.63
C PRO A 444 1.76 -16.16 -12.01
N ASN A 445 2.37 -17.36 -12.08
CA ASN A 445 2.36 -18.28 -13.25
C ASN A 445 3.18 -17.93 -14.50
N THR A 446 4.25 -17.13 -14.44
CA THR A 446 5.07 -16.90 -15.65
C THR A 446 6.05 -18.03 -16.02
N HIS A 447 6.06 -19.17 -15.30
CA HIS A 447 6.85 -20.35 -15.69
C HIS A 447 6.16 -21.16 -16.81
N GLN A 448 6.07 -20.59 -18.01
CA GLN A 448 5.98 -21.38 -19.24
C GLN A 448 7.38 -21.47 -19.86
N GLY A 449 8.21 -22.38 -19.35
CA GLY A 449 9.54 -22.61 -19.91
C GLY A 449 10.40 -23.52 -19.04
N GLY A 450 10.32 -24.84 -19.28
CA GLY A 450 11.25 -25.82 -18.71
C GLY A 450 10.60 -26.88 -17.83
N LEU A 451 10.24 -28.02 -18.44
CA LEU A 451 10.13 -29.35 -17.83
C LEU A 451 9.40 -29.45 -16.47
N ALA A 452 8.07 -29.53 -16.45
CA ALA A 452 7.33 -29.92 -15.25
C ALA A 452 6.16 -30.88 -15.55
N HIS A 453 5.96 -31.84 -14.65
CA HIS A 453 5.11 -33.02 -14.78
C HIS A 453 3.60 -32.74 -14.95
N PRO A 454 2.84 -33.60 -15.70
CA PRO A 454 1.47 -33.30 -16.16
C PRO A 454 0.34 -33.44 -15.13
N GLY A 455 0.62 -33.43 -13.82
CA GLY A 455 -0.29 -33.99 -12.81
C GLY A 455 -0.97 -33.05 -11.81
N LEU A 456 -0.55 -31.78 -11.69
CA LEU A 456 -0.96 -30.94 -10.55
C LEU A 456 -1.33 -29.48 -10.87
N GLN A 457 -1.37 -29.07 -12.14
CA GLN A 457 -1.39 -27.63 -12.50
C GLN A 457 -2.78 -27.01 -12.79
N SER A 458 -3.89 -27.74 -12.78
CA SER A 458 -5.18 -27.17 -13.20
C SER A 458 -5.83 -26.23 -12.18
N TYR A 459 -5.34 -26.14 -10.94
CA TYR A 459 -6.02 -25.41 -9.85
C TYR A 459 -5.57 -23.95 -9.67
N GLU A 460 -4.40 -23.55 -10.20
CA GLU A 460 -3.82 -22.21 -9.95
C GLU A 460 -3.82 -21.30 -11.21
N ILE A 461 -4.40 -21.75 -12.32
CA ILE A 461 -4.42 -21.03 -13.62
C ILE A 461 -5.53 -19.95 -13.66
N ASP A 462 -6.50 -19.98 -12.73
CA ASP A 462 -7.75 -19.20 -12.81
C ASP A 462 -7.88 -18.15 -11.68
N GLN A 463 -6.79 -17.41 -11.41
CA GLN A 463 -6.75 -16.42 -10.32
C GLN A 463 -7.28 -15.05 -10.78
N PRO A 464 -8.26 -14.43 -10.08
CA PRO A 464 -8.76 -13.10 -10.40
C PRO A 464 -7.65 -12.02 -10.42
N ARG A 465 -7.81 -11.01 -11.29
CA ARG A 465 -6.84 -9.92 -11.51
C ARG A 465 -6.47 -9.20 -10.22
N GLU A 466 -7.43 -9.03 -9.33
CA GLU A 466 -7.28 -8.38 -8.03
C GLU A 466 -6.27 -9.14 -7.17
N ILE A 467 -6.39 -10.47 -7.11
CA ILE A 467 -5.52 -11.31 -6.28
C ILE A 467 -4.13 -11.42 -6.91
N ALA A 468 -4.04 -11.50 -8.24
CA ALA A 468 -2.77 -11.46 -8.95
C ALA A 468 -2.01 -10.15 -8.69
N LEU A 469 -2.71 -9.01 -8.70
CA LEU A 469 -2.12 -7.70 -8.39
C LEU A 469 -1.63 -7.62 -6.93
N ILE A 470 -2.42 -8.11 -5.97
CA ILE A 470 -2.00 -8.19 -4.57
C ILE A 470 -0.74 -9.07 -4.42
N ALA A 471 -0.70 -10.22 -5.09
CA ALA A 471 0.45 -11.12 -5.05
C ALA A 471 1.71 -10.48 -5.64
N TYR A 472 1.56 -9.78 -6.76
CA TYR A 472 2.65 -9.03 -7.41
C TYR A 472 3.29 -8.03 -6.45
N PHE A 473 2.48 -7.13 -5.86
CA PHE A 473 3.01 -6.11 -4.94
C PHE A 473 3.59 -6.73 -3.67
N ARG A 474 3.02 -7.80 -3.12
CA ARG A 474 3.61 -8.50 -1.96
C ARG A 474 4.97 -9.11 -2.26
N ARG A 475 5.16 -9.68 -3.45
CA ARG A 475 6.45 -10.22 -3.88
C ARG A 475 7.46 -9.09 -4.07
N LEU A 476 7.05 -7.97 -4.68
CA LEU A 476 7.87 -6.77 -4.79
C LEU A 476 8.26 -6.21 -3.41
N THR A 477 7.31 -6.12 -2.46
CA THR A 477 7.62 -5.71 -1.08
C THR A 477 8.63 -6.67 -0.45
N THR A 478 8.41 -7.97 -0.57
CA THR A 478 9.30 -8.97 0.02
C THR A 478 10.70 -8.82 -0.52
N LEU A 479 10.84 -8.71 -1.85
CA LEU A 479 12.11 -8.52 -2.54
C LEU A 479 12.85 -7.26 -2.04
N ILE A 480 12.17 -6.11 -2.01
CA ILE A 480 12.77 -4.85 -1.52
C ILE A 480 13.32 -5.02 -0.10
N PHE A 481 12.50 -5.57 0.81
CA PHE A 481 12.86 -5.65 2.22
C PHE A 481 13.89 -6.75 2.52
N THR A 482 13.87 -7.88 1.80
CA THR A 482 14.89 -8.93 1.97
C THR A 482 16.24 -8.46 1.47
N THR A 483 16.30 -7.78 0.31
CA THR A 483 17.57 -7.25 -0.22
C THR A 483 18.16 -6.20 0.72
N LEU A 484 17.34 -5.33 1.32
CA LEU A 484 17.82 -4.40 2.34
C LEU A 484 18.27 -5.11 3.61
N ALA A 485 17.50 -6.08 4.11
CA ALA A 485 17.89 -6.85 5.29
C ALA A 485 19.24 -7.55 5.07
N ASP A 486 19.47 -8.12 3.88
CA ASP A 486 20.74 -8.72 3.52
C ASP A 486 21.87 -7.67 3.46
N ALA A 487 21.61 -6.46 2.95
CA ALA A 487 22.59 -5.38 2.97
C ALA A 487 22.96 -4.94 4.39
N VAL A 488 21.97 -4.83 5.29
CA VAL A 488 22.21 -4.54 6.72
C VAL A 488 23.04 -5.65 7.35
N ALA A 489 22.67 -6.91 7.16
CA ALA A 489 23.38 -8.06 7.72
C ALA A 489 24.83 -8.17 7.18
N ARG A 490 25.07 -7.81 5.92
CA ARG A 490 26.42 -7.72 5.36
C ARG A 490 27.24 -6.63 6.04
N GLN A 491 26.65 -5.46 6.32
CA GLN A 491 27.33 -4.38 7.02
C GLN A 491 27.65 -4.78 8.46
N ASP A 492 26.70 -5.37 9.18
CA ASP A 492 26.90 -5.84 10.57
C ASP A 492 28.03 -6.86 10.68
N ALA A 493 28.16 -7.75 9.68
CA ALA A 493 29.26 -8.71 9.63
C ALA A 493 30.63 -8.04 9.43
N ILE A 494 30.70 -6.97 8.63
CA ILE A 494 31.94 -6.21 8.41
C ILE A 494 32.33 -5.48 9.69
N ASP A 495 31.37 -4.79 10.32
CA ASP A 495 31.61 -4.02 11.54
C ASP A 495 32.12 -4.92 12.68
N ALA A 496 31.56 -6.14 12.80
CA ALA A 496 32.02 -7.14 13.77
C ALA A 496 33.44 -7.66 13.49
N THR A 497 33.87 -7.74 12.22
CA THR A 497 35.23 -8.15 11.88
C THR A 497 36.27 -7.06 12.13
N ASP A 498 35.91 -5.78 11.91
CA ASP A 498 36.82 -4.66 12.12
C ASP A 498 37.09 -4.44 13.63
N GLU A 499 36.08 -4.59 14.50
CA GLU A 499 36.29 -4.56 15.96
C GLU A 499 37.26 -5.64 16.46
N PHE A 500 37.25 -6.83 15.84
CA PHE A 500 38.14 -7.92 16.23
C PHE A 500 39.60 -7.68 15.82
N THR A 501 39.84 -6.92 14.75
CA THR A 501 41.21 -6.57 14.31
C THR A 501 41.84 -5.45 15.14
N ALA A 502 41.04 -4.52 15.68
CA ALA A 502 41.53 -3.41 16.50
C ALA A 502 42.05 -3.82 17.89
N THR A 503 41.72 -5.03 18.37
CA THR A 503 42.14 -5.54 19.69
C THR A 503 43.37 -6.47 19.64
N GLY A 504 43.95 -6.67 18.45
CA GLY A 504 44.98 -7.67 18.17
C GLY A 504 46.32 -7.14 17.67
N GLU A 505 46.81 -5.98 18.12
CA GLU A 505 48.23 -5.64 17.95
C GLU A 505 49.08 -6.42 18.96
N TYR A 506 49.59 -7.58 18.54
CA TYR A 506 50.66 -8.29 19.21
C TYR A 506 51.94 -7.45 19.15
N HIS A 507 52.33 -6.88 20.29
CA HIS A 507 53.67 -6.37 20.51
C HIS A 507 54.65 -7.54 20.61
N ASP A 508 55.33 -7.87 19.51
CA ASP A 508 56.54 -8.69 19.54
C ASP A 508 57.72 -7.78 19.92
N ASP A 509 58.08 -7.77 21.20
CA ASP A 509 59.39 -7.29 21.68
C ASP A 509 60.40 -8.45 21.61
N PRO A 510 61.56 -8.25 20.97
CA PRO A 510 62.78 -8.95 21.36
C PRO A 510 63.76 -7.96 22.00
N ASP A 511 64.02 -8.17 23.30
CA ASP A 511 65.25 -7.75 23.99
C ASP A 511 66.48 -8.13 23.14
N GLY A 512 67.59 -7.41 23.05
CA GLY A 512 68.09 -6.15 23.59
C GLY A 512 69.54 -5.97 23.08
N ASP A 513 70.00 -4.73 22.92
CA ASP A 513 71.36 -4.24 23.24
C ASP A 513 71.71 -2.90 22.55
N ALA A 514 71.68 -1.85 23.37
CA ALA A 514 72.72 -0.82 23.57
C ALA A 514 72.95 0.36 22.58
N GLU A 515 72.68 1.55 23.14
CA GLU A 515 73.44 2.83 23.09
C GLU A 515 73.03 3.98 22.13
N SER A 516 72.26 4.91 22.72
CA SER A 516 72.38 6.40 22.75
C SER A 516 72.48 7.23 21.45
N PHE A 517 71.57 8.20 21.26
CA PHE A 517 71.79 9.63 21.58
C PHE A 517 70.57 10.53 21.25
N SER A 518 70.22 11.37 22.24
CA SER A 518 69.65 12.74 22.20
C SER A 518 68.19 13.06 21.79
N ALA A 519 67.49 13.62 22.80
CA ALA A 519 66.76 14.91 22.82
C ALA A 519 65.24 14.97 22.52
N ASP A 520 64.49 14.92 23.62
CA ASP A 520 63.37 15.80 24.02
C ASP A 520 62.33 16.25 22.98
N ARG A 521 61.10 15.71 23.14
CA ARG A 521 59.90 16.53 23.42
C ARG A 521 58.72 15.66 23.89
N ASP A 522 58.53 15.66 25.21
CA ASP A 522 57.28 15.29 25.85
C ASP A 522 56.16 16.25 25.43
N THR A 523 55.05 15.72 24.90
CA THR A 523 53.68 16.00 25.36
C THR A 523 52.70 15.09 24.62
N ASN A 524 52.43 13.91 25.16
CA ASN A 524 51.16 13.20 25.00
C ASN A 524 50.81 12.57 26.36
N PRO A 525 49.63 12.86 26.95
CA PRO A 525 49.18 12.10 28.11
C PRO A 525 48.52 10.78 27.66
N LEU A 526 49.01 9.70 28.28
CA LEU A 526 48.59 8.30 28.15
C LEU A 526 47.36 8.01 29.04
N LEU A 527 46.15 7.94 28.43
CA LEU A 527 44.88 7.31 28.90
C LEU A 527 44.32 7.66 30.32
N PRO A 528 43.11 7.20 30.70
CA PRO A 528 41.78 7.59 30.23
C PRO A 528 40.96 8.29 31.34
N ALA A 529 40.17 9.33 31.00
CA ALA A 529 39.30 10.01 31.96
C ALA A 529 37.81 9.86 31.60
N THR A 530 37.17 8.95 32.34
CA THR A 530 35.76 8.86 32.75
C THR A 530 34.78 9.97 32.32
N THR A 531 33.73 9.51 31.63
CA THR A 531 32.30 9.91 31.73
C THR A 531 31.97 11.40 31.78
N ASP A 532 31.65 11.96 30.61
CA ASP A 532 30.57 12.94 30.50
C ASP A 532 29.37 12.27 29.80
N ILE A 533 28.40 11.90 30.63
CA ILE A 533 27.09 11.40 30.24
C ILE A 533 26.25 12.61 29.86
N HIS A 534 26.24 12.95 28.56
CA HIS A 534 25.13 13.68 27.94
C HIS A 534 25.04 13.33 26.45
N GLY A 535 24.18 12.34 26.15
CA GLY A 535 23.40 12.17 24.93
C GLY A 535 24.09 12.42 23.59
N LYS A 536 24.89 11.46 23.14
CA LYS A 536 25.03 11.20 21.71
C LYS A 536 24.30 9.89 21.45
N GLU A 537 23.21 9.94 20.68
CA GLU A 537 22.80 8.77 19.90
C GLU A 537 24.06 8.30 19.16
N GLU A 538 24.52 7.09 19.44
CA GLU A 538 25.58 6.48 18.66
C GLU A 538 25.05 6.41 17.21
N ASP A 539 25.56 7.26 16.32
CA ASP A 539 25.24 7.21 14.89
C ASP A 539 25.62 5.81 14.40
N LEU A 540 24.62 4.93 14.26
CA LEU A 540 24.82 3.57 13.76
C LEU A 540 25.57 3.62 12.42
N PRO A 541 26.49 2.67 12.16
CA PRO A 541 27.30 2.67 10.95
C PRO A 541 26.43 2.74 9.69
N HIS A 542 26.92 3.44 8.67
CA HIS A 542 26.23 3.54 7.38
C HIS A 542 26.18 2.18 6.68
N VAL A 543 25.06 1.85 6.06
CA VAL A 543 24.88 0.62 5.29
C VAL A 543 25.26 0.87 3.84
N SER A 544 26.27 0.16 3.33
CA SER A 544 26.65 0.27 1.92
C SER A 544 25.65 -0.42 1.01
N ILE A 545 25.04 0.35 0.10
CA ILE A 545 24.10 -0.16 -0.92
C ILE A 545 24.77 -0.12 -2.29
N THR A 546 24.86 -1.27 -2.96
CA THR A 546 25.47 -1.42 -4.27
C THR A 546 24.46 -1.25 -5.41
N SER A 547 24.93 -1.04 -6.65
CA SER A 547 24.06 -1.01 -7.83
C SER A 547 23.32 -2.33 -8.06
N SER A 548 23.91 -3.46 -7.65
CA SER A 548 23.26 -4.77 -7.70
C SER A 548 22.07 -4.82 -6.75
N ASP A 549 22.23 -4.33 -5.51
CA ASP A 549 21.13 -4.27 -4.54
C ASP A 549 19.97 -3.41 -5.07
N ILE A 550 20.26 -2.27 -5.69
CA ILE A 550 19.23 -1.41 -6.29
C ILE A 550 18.47 -2.13 -7.41
N SER A 551 19.19 -2.83 -8.28
CA SER A 551 18.57 -3.60 -9.37
C SER A 551 17.70 -4.73 -8.81
N GLU A 552 18.22 -5.47 -7.83
CA GLU A 552 17.55 -6.58 -7.17
C GLU A 552 16.29 -6.14 -6.43
N MET A 553 16.31 -5.00 -5.73
CA MET A 553 15.11 -4.39 -5.14
C MET A 553 14.03 -4.00 -6.16
N GLY A 554 14.33 -4.04 -7.45
CA GLY A 554 13.40 -3.62 -8.47
C GLY A 554 13.35 -2.10 -8.64
N LEU A 555 14.42 -1.37 -8.35
CA LEU A 555 14.47 0.10 -8.44
C LEU A 555 15.28 0.56 -9.65
N ASP A 556 15.13 1.83 -10.04
CA ASP A 556 15.91 2.45 -11.11
C ASP A 556 17.19 3.10 -10.56
N MET A 557 18.34 2.48 -10.83
CA MET A 557 19.65 2.96 -10.38
C MET A 557 20.03 4.36 -10.89
N TRP A 558 19.38 4.81 -11.96
CA TRP A 558 19.60 6.12 -12.56
C TRP A 558 18.68 7.21 -12.00
N SER A 559 17.66 6.82 -11.21
CA SER A 559 16.70 7.76 -10.63
C SER A 559 17.19 8.30 -9.29
N ALA A 560 17.21 9.62 -9.16
CA ALA A 560 17.48 10.27 -7.87
C ALA A 560 16.35 10.00 -6.86
N THR A 561 15.11 9.86 -7.32
CA THR A 561 13.94 9.60 -6.47
C THR A 561 14.04 8.23 -5.81
N ASP A 562 14.48 7.20 -6.55
CA ASP A 562 14.63 5.86 -5.99
C ASP A 562 15.81 5.77 -5.01
N ARG A 563 16.87 6.58 -5.19
CA ARG A 563 17.95 6.70 -4.20
C ARG A 563 17.46 7.29 -2.88
N VAL A 564 16.72 8.41 -2.94
CA VAL A 564 16.09 9.02 -1.77
C VAL A 564 15.11 8.05 -1.09
N PHE A 565 14.35 7.27 -1.89
CA PHE A 565 13.48 6.24 -1.35
C PHE A 565 14.25 5.19 -0.53
N ILE A 566 15.41 4.71 -1.02
CA ILE A 566 16.23 3.74 -0.27
C ILE A 566 16.75 4.34 1.03
N GLU A 567 17.28 5.57 0.98
CA GLU A 567 17.77 6.29 2.17
C GLU A 567 16.67 6.43 3.23
N GLU A 568 15.49 6.91 2.83
CA GLU A 568 14.36 7.07 3.75
C GLU A 568 13.83 5.72 4.24
N LEU A 569 13.78 4.69 3.38
CA LEU A 569 13.28 3.37 3.75
C LEU A 569 14.17 2.72 4.81
N LEU A 570 15.49 2.80 4.63
CA LEU A 570 16.45 2.27 5.60
C LEU A 570 16.38 3.04 6.93
N GLN A 571 16.27 4.37 6.87
CA GLN A 571 16.14 5.19 8.07
C GLN A 571 14.86 4.89 8.85
N ILE A 572 13.74 4.66 8.15
CA ILE A 572 12.42 4.44 8.77
C ILE A 572 12.30 3.04 9.38
N TRP A 573 12.84 2.01 8.71
CA TRP A 573 12.63 0.61 9.09
C TRP A 573 13.78 0.00 9.88
N TRP A 574 15.01 0.53 9.75
CA TRP A 574 16.19 0.05 10.48
C TRP A 574 16.85 1.14 11.34
N GLY A 575 16.42 2.41 11.25
CA GLY A 575 17.08 3.50 11.97
C GLY A 575 18.49 3.83 11.46
N ARG A 576 18.89 3.29 10.29
CA ARG A 576 20.24 3.42 9.74
C ARG A 576 20.28 4.33 8.51
N ARG A 577 21.43 4.96 8.29
CA ARG A 577 21.71 5.74 7.09
C ARG A 577 22.30 4.86 6.00
N ALA A 578 21.93 5.12 4.75
CA ALA A 578 22.50 4.44 3.60
C ALA A 578 23.73 5.20 3.08
N ASP A 579 24.75 4.48 2.64
CA ASP A 579 25.77 4.98 1.73
C ASP A 579 25.54 4.34 0.36
N ILE A 580 24.89 5.09 -0.52
CA ILE A 580 24.55 4.60 -1.85
C ILE A 580 25.74 4.83 -2.76
N ASN A 581 26.44 3.75 -3.09
CA ASN A 581 27.46 3.73 -4.13
C ASN A 581 26.76 3.94 -5.49
N GLY A 582 26.53 5.21 -5.84
CA GLY A 582 25.95 5.57 -7.13
C GLY A 582 26.77 4.97 -8.27
N THR A 583 26.13 4.78 -9.42
CA THR A 583 26.78 4.41 -10.69
C THR A 583 27.77 5.50 -11.12
N ARG A 584 28.93 5.58 -10.45
CA ARG A 584 30.09 6.35 -10.92
C ARG A 584 30.64 5.59 -12.11
N ILE A 585 30.06 5.81 -13.29
CA ILE A 585 30.65 5.29 -14.52
C ILE A 585 32.00 5.99 -14.67
N ARG A 586 33.09 5.22 -14.55
CA ARG A 586 34.42 5.70 -14.91
C ARG A 586 34.68 5.31 -16.36
N CYS A 587 34.50 6.25 -17.29
CA CYS A 587 34.96 6.08 -18.66
C CYS A 587 36.41 6.59 -18.74
N CYS A 588 37.37 5.71 -19.03
CA CYS A 588 38.80 6.06 -19.18
C CYS A 588 39.38 6.86 -18.00
N GLY A 589 38.94 6.57 -16.76
CA GLY A 589 39.41 7.26 -15.55
C GLY A 589 38.67 8.57 -15.21
N ILE A 590 37.72 9.02 -16.04
CA ILE A 590 36.89 10.19 -15.77
C ILE A 590 35.57 9.73 -15.14
N PRO A 591 35.22 10.22 -13.93
CA PRO A 591 33.90 9.98 -13.35
C PRO A 591 32.85 10.76 -14.16
N ILE A 592 31.88 10.04 -14.73
CA ILE A 592 30.65 10.62 -15.27
C ILE A 592 29.69 10.71 -14.09
N LEU A 593 29.44 11.93 -13.61
CA LEU A 593 28.50 12.23 -12.53
C LEU A 593 27.06 12.31 -13.03
#